data_AF-A0A948FL31-F1
#
_entry.id   AF-A0A948FL31-F1
#
_cell.length_a   1.000
_cell.length_b   1.000
_cell.length_c   1.000
_cell.angle_alpha   90.00
_cell.angle_beta   90.00
_cell.angle_gamma   90.00
#
_symmetry.space_group_name_H-M   'P 1'
#
loop_
_entity.id
_entity.type
_entity.pdbx_description
1 polymer ?
#
loop_
_entity_poly.entity_id
_entity_poly.type
_entity_poly.pdbx_seq_one_letter_code
_entity_poly.pdbx_strand_id
1 'polypeptide(L)'
;MKFDPFNNRVCRDIRNGLSKGLMDALRNKDLKAVHTLAAKYLAQGVEPYQKKYIEGRLGGYEKVLAGIRRLDPDDVYDIALKLWDAELFYEVHEYLEFYWKQASGANREILQALIRAAGTYIHLEQGNVKGAANMAAKAVKILEKKVSRALLPGYLDLGLLLVKLRNLDPVAPKLIRRI
;
A
#
# COMPACT_ATOMS: atom_id res chain seq x y z
N MET A 1 17.96 -11.62 -10.64
CA MET A 1 17.53 -11.70 -9.23
C MET A 1 16.36 -10.73 -9.02
N LYS A 2 15.39 -11.03 -8.14
CA LYS A 2 14.22 -10.18 -7.84
C LYS A 2 14.38 -9.49 -6.49
N PHE A 3 13.69 -8.36 -6.27
CA PHE A 3 13.67 -7.69 -4.97
C PHE A 3 12.88 -8.53 -3.96
N ASP A 4 13.53 -9.00 -2.90
CA ASP A 4 12.96 -9.92 -1.91
C ASP A 4 13.23 -9.44 -0.48
N PRO A 5 12.34 -8.62 0.11
CA PRO A 5 12.51 -8.10 1.47
C PRO A 5 12.25 -9.15 2.55
N PHE A 6 11.76 -10.34 2.21
CA PHE A 6 11.52 -11.42 3.17
C PHE A 6 12.80 -12.17 3.47
N ASN A 7 13.57 -12.51 2.44
CA ASN A 7 14.78 -13.32 2.57
C ASN A 7 16.09 -12.51 2.48
N ASN A 8 16.04 -11.25 2.06
CA ASN A 8 17.23 -10.40 1.93
C ASN A 8 17.14 -9.18 2.86
N ARG A 9 18.07 -9.07 3.81
CA ARG A 9 18.13 -7.97 4.79
C ARG A 9 18.25 -6.60 4.14
N VAL A 10 19.12 -6.45 3.13
CA VAL A 10 19.29 -5.17 2.42
C VAL A 10 18.00 -4.74 1.74
N CYS A 11 17.28 -5.67 1.08
CA CYS A 11 15.98 -5.37 0.47
C CYS A 11 14.95 -4.95 1.54
N ARG A 12 14.96 -5.61 2.71
CA ARG A 12 14.09 -5.25 3.82
C ARG A 12 14.39 -3.86 4.34
N ASP A 13 15.66 -3.54 4.54
CA ASP A 13 16.10 -2.24 5.06
C ASP A 13 15.77 -1.12 4.07
N ILE A 14 15.98 -1.32 2.77
CA ILE A 14 15.58 -0.39 1.71
C ILE A 14 14.06 -0.16 1.74
N ARG A 15 13.24 -1.22 1.69
CA ARG A 15 11.77 -1.10 1.71
C ARG A 15 11.29 -0.36 2.95
N ASN A 16 11.76 -0.77 4.12
CA ASN A 16 11.32 -0.20 5.39
C ASN A 16 11.75 1.27 5.51
N GLY A 17 12.98 1.59 5.11
CA GLY A 17 13.50 2.96 5.11
C GLY A 17 12.71 3.87 4.17
N LEU A 18 12.45 3.43 2.94
CA LEU A 18 11.67 4.20 1.96
C LEU A 18 10.21 4.38 2.41
N SER A 19 9.57 3.34 2.95
CA SER A 19 8.18 3.43 3.44
C SER A 19 8.08 4.41 4.61
N LYS A 20 8.98 4.31 5.60
CA LYS A 20 9.05 5.28 6.70
C LYS A 20 9.24 6.71 6.18
N GLY A 21 10.17 6.90 5.23
CA GLY A 21 10.41 8.19 4.60
C GLY A 21 9.18 8.74 3.89
N LEU A 22 8.36 7.88 3.26
CA LEU A 22 7.08 8.30 2.69
C LEU A 22 6.07 8.73 3.76
N MET A 23 5.96 8.02 4.88
CA MET A 23 5.03 8.42 5.96
C MET A 23 5.36 9.83 6.49
N ASP A 24 6.66 10.14 6.64
CA ASP A 24 7.13 11.47 7.00
C ASP A 24 6.82 12.49 5.88
N ALA A 25 6.99 12.11 4.62
CA ALA A 25 6.73 12.96 3.46
C ALA A 25 5.23 13.30 3.30
N LEU A 26 4.33 12.36 3.55
CA LEU A 26 2.88 12.59 3.51
C LEU A 26 2.47 13.63 4.56
N ARG A 27 3.06 13.56 5.76
CA ARG A 27 2.81 14.53 6.84
C ARG A 27 3.34 15.92 6.51
N ASN A 28 4.56 15.99 6.00
CA ASN A 28 5.25 17.26 5.73
C ASN A 28 4.98 17.83 4.34
N LYS A 29 4.26 17.09 3.49
CA LYS A 29 4.02 17.38 2.07
C LYS A 29 5.31 17.61 1.27
N ASP A 30 6.38 16.90 1.62
CA ASP A 30 7.72 17.05 1.05
C ASP A 30 8.47 15.71 0.97
N LEU A 31 8.98 15.36 -0.22
CA LEU A 31 9.74 14.13 -0.46
C LEU A 31 11.26 14.28 -0.25
N LYS A 32 11.77 15.48 0.07
CA LYS A 32 13.22 15.74 0.14
C LYS A 32 13.97 14.74 1.02
N ALA A 33 13.42 14.42 2.20
CA ALA A 33 14.03 13.47 3.13
C ALA A 33 14.13 12.05 2.55
N VAL A 34 13.07 11.55 1.90
CA VAL A 34 13.07 10.21 1.30
C VAL A 34 13.93 10.14 0.04
N HIS A 35 14.02 11.21 -0.76
CA HIS A 35 14.99 11.29 -1.86
C HIS A 35 16.44 11.26 -1.35
N THR A 36 16.72 11.95 -0.25
CA THR A 36 18.06 11.95 0.36
C THR A 36 18.44 10.56 0.86
N LEU A 37 17.50 9.86 1.51
CA LEU A 37 17.69 8.48 1.94
C LEU A 37 17.92 7.53 0.75
N ALA A 38 17.12 7.67 -0.31
CA ALA A 38 17.28 6.87 -1.53
C ALA A 38 18.64 7.10 -2.21
N ALA A 39 19.08 8.36 -2.31
CA ALA A 39 20.39 8.72 -2.86
C ALA A 39 21.53 8.08 -2.04
N LYS A 40 21.39 8.01 -0.71
CA LYS A 40 22.35 7.32 0.16
C LYS A 40 22.44 5.83 -0.16
N TYR A 41 21.31 5.13 -0.32
CA TYR A 41 21.33 3.72 -0.70
C TYR A 41 22.03 3.53 -2.07
N LEU A 42 21.66 4.33 -3.06
CA LEU A 42 22.26 4.25 -4.41
C LEU A 42 23.78 4.48 -4.40
N ALA A 43 24.26 5.41 -3.58
CA ALA A 43 25.69 5.70 -3.45
C ALA A 43 26.49 4.60 -2.74
N GLN A 44 25.85 3.79 -1.89
CA GLN A 44 26.51 2.69 -1.16
C GLN A 44 26.75 1.44 -2.02
N GLY A 45 26.31 1.44 -3.28
CA GLY A 45 26.36 0.29 -4.17
C GLY A 45 25.18 -0.64 -3.88
N VAL A 46 24.22 -0.65 -4.81
CA VAL A 46 23.07 -1.57 -4.78
C VAL A 46 23.03 -2.38 -6.06
N GLU A 47 22.46 -3.57 -5.96
CA GLU A 47 22.23 -4.42 -7.11
C GLU A 47 21.24 -3.79 -8.09
N PRO A 48 21.29 -4.10 -9.40
CA PRO A 48 20.38 -3.51 -10.40
C PRO A 48 18.88 -3.67 -10.06
N TYR A 49 18.50 -4.80 -9.44
CA TYR A 49 17.12 -5.05 -9.03
C TYR A 49 16.69 -4.23 -7.79
N GLN A 50 17.64 -3.86 -6.93
CA GLN A 50 17.41 -2.95 -5.80
C GLN A 50 17.30 -1.51 -6.29
N LYS A 51 18.17 -1.08 -7.21
CA LYS A 51 18.08 0.22 -7.87
C LYS A 51 16.71 0.40 -8.54
N LYS A 52 16.29 -0.57 -9.35
CA LYS A 52 14.97 -0.56 -10.01
C LYS A 52 13.81 -0.45 -9.00
N TYR A 53 13.90 -1.13 -7.87
CA TYR A 53 12.90 -1.02 -6.80
C TYR A 53 12.86 0.39 -6.19
N ILE A 54 14.03 0.96 -5.84
CA ILE A 54 14.14 2.31 -5.29
C ILE A 54 13.53 3.34 -6.25
N GLU A 55 13.94 3.31 -7.52
CA GLU A 55 13.45 4.25 -8.54
C GLU A 55 11.94 4.12 -8.77
N GLY A 56 11.43 2.88 -8.83
CA GLY A 56 10.00 2.60 -8.94
C GLY A 56 9.19 3.16 -7.76
N ARG A 57 9.71 3.02 -6.53
CA ARG A 57 9.07 3.59 -5.34
C ARG A 57 9.08 5.11 -5.36
N LEU A 58 10.21 5.75 -5.65
CA LEU A 58 10.28 7.22 -5.74
C LEU A 58 9.28 7.78 -6.77
N GLY A 59 9.22 7.19 -7.97
CA GLY A 59 8.25 7.61 -8.99
C GLY A 59 6.79 7.39 -8.56
N GLY A 60 6.50 6.36 -7.77
CA GLY A 60 5.19 6.18 -7.13
C GLY A 60 4.90 7.26 -6.09
N TYR A 61 5.88 7.61 -5.26
CA TYR A 61 5.74 8.60 -4.20
C TYR A 61 5.47 10.00 -4.75
N GLU A 62 6.18 10.39 -5.81
CA GLU A 62 5.96 11.65 -6.53
C GLU A 62 4.53 11.74 -7.08
N LYS A 63 4.04 10.68 -7.71
CA LYS A 63 2.65 10.62 -8.23
C LYS A 63 1.62 10.75 -7.12
N VAL A 64 1.80 10.02 -6.02
CA VAL A 64 0.90 10.07 -4.87
C VAL A 64 0.89 11.47 -4.26
N LEU A 65 2.05 12.04 -3.98
CA LEU A 65 2.13 13.36 -3.35
C LEU A 65 1.56 14.48 -4.25
N ALA A 66 1.79 14.40 -5.56
CA ALA A 66 1.18 15.31 -6.52
C ALA A 66 -0.36 15.21 -6.52
N GLY A 67 -0.90 13.99 -6.37
CA GLY A 67 -2.34 13.73 -6.33
C GLY A 67 -3.03 14.15 -5.03
N ILE A 68 -2.29 14.29 -3.91
CA ILE A 68 -2.83 14.69 -2.60
C ILE A 68 -3.03 16.22 -2.49
N ARG A 69 -2.46 17.02 -3.39
CA ARG A 69 -2.41 18.50 -3.31
C ARG A 69 -3.77 19.23 -3.31
N ARG A 70 -4.92 18.55 -3.26
CA ARG A 70 -6.26 19.17 -3.30
C ARG A 70 -7.29 18.70 -2.25
N LEU A 71 -6.95 17.87 -1.25
CA LEU A 71 -7.96 17.35 -0.32
C LEU A 71 -7.54 17.31 1.16
N ASP A 72 -8.57 17.13 1.99
CA ASP A 72 -8.55 17.03 3.45
C ASP A 72 -7.61 15.90 3.92
N PRO A 73 -6.52 16.22 4.64
CA PRO A 73 -5.56 15.21 5.13
C PRO A 73 -6.17 14.20 6.12
N ASP A 74 -7.39 14.42 6.59
CA ASP A 74 -8.11 13.52 7.48
C ASP A 74 -8.89 12.40 6.75
N ASP A 75 -9.00 12.43 5.41
CA ASP A 75 -9.53 11.29 4.65
C ASP A 75 -8.47 10.20 4.47
N VAL A 76 -8.37 9.35 5.49
CA VAL A 76 -7.51 8.16 5.51
C VAL A 76 -7.69 7.28 4.28
N TYR A 77 -8.89 7.21 3.71
CA TYR A 77 -9.14 6.33 2.57
C TYR A 77 -8.59 6.91 1.28
N ASP A 78 -8.64 8.23 1.07
CA ASP A 78 -8.14 8.85 -0.16
C ASP A 78 -6.64 8.59 -0.35
N ILE A 79 -5.84 8.81 0.70
CA ILE A 79 -4.39 8.55 0.66
C ILE A 79 -4.13 7.05 0.46
N ALA A 80 -4.81 6.18 1.20
CA ALA A 80 -4.64 4.73 1.06
C ALA A 80 -4.97 4.23 -0.35
N LEU A 81 -5.99 4.80 -1.00
CA LEU A 81 -6.38 4.41 -2.35
C LEU A 81 -5.43 4.97 -3.41
N LYS A 82 -4.86 6.17 -3.22
CA LYS A 82 -3.79 6.68 -4.10
C LYS A 82 -2.52 5.84 -3.99
N LEU A 83 -2.13 5.44 -2.79
CA LEU A 83 -1.03 4.49 -2.57
C LEU A 83 -1.31 3.16 -3.25
N TRP A 84 -2.54 2.65 -3.13
CA TRP A 84 -2.96 1.41 -3.79
C TRP A 84 -2.89 1.50 -5.31
N ASP A 85 -3.42 2.57 -5.90
CA ASP A 85 -3.43 2.76 -7.36
C ASP A 85 -2.02 2.98 -7.92
N ALA A 86 -1.08 3.39 -7.07
CA ALA A 86 0.35 3.44 -7.36
C ALA A 86 1.08 2.10 -7.11
N GLU A 87 0.38 1.02 -6.76
CA GLU A 87 0.92 -0.32 -6.45
C GLU A 87 1.95 -0.29 -5.30
N LEU A 88 1.75 0.63 -4.36
CA LEU A 88 2.55 0.78 -3.14
C LEU A 88 1.94 -0.03 -1.99
N PHE A 89 1.70 -1.33 -2.19
CA PHE A 89 0.92 -2.14 -1.23
C PHE A 89 1.56 -2.23 0.16
N TYR A 90 2.90 -2.23 0.23
CA TYR A 90 3.59 -2.19 1.51
C TYR A 90 3.34 -0.86 2.22
N GLU A 91 3.36 0.25 1.48
CA GLU A 91 3.06 1.57 2.03
C GLU A 91 1.58 1.70 2.40
N VAL A 92 0.64 1.09 1.66
CA VAL A 92 -0.78 0.97 2.06
C VAL A 92 -0.89 0.27 3.41
N HIS A 93 -0.19 -0.85 3.59
CA HIS A 93 -0.16 -1.60 4.85
C HIS A 93 0.30 -0.70 6.00
N GLU A 94 1.49 -0.10 5.87
CA GLU A 94 2.08 0.73 6.92
C GLU A 94 1.22 1.96 7.24
N TYR A 95 0.70 2.63 6.21
CA TYR A 95 -0.15 3.81 6.37
C TYR A 95 -1.44 3.46 7.13
N LEU A 96 -2.15 2.42 6.70
CA LEU A 96 -3.40 2.01 7.35
C LEU A 96 -3.17 1.41 8.75
N GLU A 97 -2.02 0.78 9.00
CA GLU A 97 -1.72 0.22 10.33
C GLU A 97 -1.67 1.31 11.41
N PHE A 98 -1.16 2.50 11.08
CA PHE A 98 -1.14 3.65 12.00
C PHE A 98 -2.55 4.02 12.48
N TYR A 99 -3.52 4.11 11.58
CA TYR A 99 -4.92 4.42 11.92
C TYR A 99 -5.64 3.23 12.54
N TRP A 100 -5.33 2.00 12.09
CA TRP A 100 -5.89 0.77 12.64
C TRP A 100 -5.59 0.64 14.14
N LYS A 101 -4.37 1.00 14.57
CA LYS A 101 -3.98 0.96 16.00
C LYS A 101 -4.87 1.84 16.87
N GLN A 102 -5.33 2.98 16.34
CA GLN A 102 -6.15 3.98 17.03
C GLN A 102 -7.66 3.72 16.88
N ALA A 103 -8.06 2.98 15.86
CA ALA A 103 -9.46 2.67 15.59
C ALA A 103 -10.04 1.60 16.54
N SER A 104 -11.36 1.66 16.72
CA SER A 104 -12.17 0.68 17.44
C SER A 104 -13.38 0.25 16.62
N GLY A 105 -14.09 -0.79 17.08
CA GLY A 105 -15.33 -1.26 16.48
C GLY A 105 -15.22 -1.61 14.99
N ALA A 106 -16.25 -1.26 14.22
CA ALA A 106 -16.33 -1.56 12.79
C ALA A 106 -15.20 -0.92 11.96
N ASN A 107 -14.79 0.31 12.30
CA ASN A 107 -13.69 0.99 11.62
C ASN A 107 -12.39 0.19 11.74
N ARG A 108 -12.09 -0.34 12.93
CA ARG A 108 -10.91 -1.19 13.14
C ARG A 108 -10.96 -2.46 12.29
N GLU A 109 -12.12 -3.11 12.20
CA GLU A 109 -12.27 -4.30 11.36
C GLU A 109 -12.05 -3.99 9.87
N ILE A 110 -12.62 -2.88 9.39
CA ILE A 110 -12.52 -2.46 7.98
C ILE A 110 -11.07 -2.11 7.62
N LEU A 111 -10.39 -1.31 8.44
CA LEU A 111 -8.98 -0.99 8.24
C LEU A 111 -8.13 -2.26 8.21
N GLN A 112 -8.37 -3.20 9.14
CA GLN A 112 -7.67 -4.50 9.12
C GLN A 112 -7.94 -5.29 7.83
N ALA A 113 -9.15 -5.22 7.30
CA ALA A 113 -9.50 -5.91 6.06
C ALA A 113 -8.78 -5.29 4.85
N LEU A 114 -8.67 -3.97 4.77
CA LEU A 114 -7.88 -3.28 3.74
C LEU A 114 -6.38 -3.56 3.86
N ILE A 115 -5.84 -3.60 5.09
CA ILE A 115 -4.46 -4.03 5.36
C ILE A 115 -4.22 -5.46 4.84
N ARG A 116 -5.15 -6.38 5.09
CA ARG A 116 -5.08 -7.76 4.56
C ARG A 116 -5.22 -7.80 3.03
N ALA A 117 -6.04 -6.94 2.44
CA ALA A 117 -6.15 -6.81 0.99
C ALA A 117 -4.80 -6.39 0.39
N ALA A 118 -4.11 -5.40 0.96
CA ALA A 118 -2.76 -5.02 0.53
C ALA A 118 -1.76 -6.17 0.73
N GLY A 119 -1.83 -6.85 1.87
CA GLY A 119 -1.04 -8.06 2.15
C GLY A 119 -1.23 -9.20 1.15
N THR A 120 -2.41 -9.30 0.54
CA THR A 120 -2.68 -10.26 -0.55
C THR A 120 -1.77 -9.99 -1.74
N TYR A 121 -1.69 -8.73 -2.20
CA TYR A 121 -0.85 -8.36 -3.34
C TYR A 121 0.64 -8.45 -3.03
N ILE A 122 1.07 -8.10 -1.81
CA ILE A 122 2.45 -8.33 -1.36
C ILE A 122 2.83 -9.82 -1.46
N HIS A 123 1.91 -10.72 -1.10
CA HIS A 123 2.15 -12.15 -1.23
C HIS A 123 2.17 -12.62 -2.70
N LEU A 124 1.27 -12.09 -3.54
CA LEU A 124 1.24 -12.40 -4.98
C LEU A 124 2.52 -11.94 -5.68
N GLU A 125 3.04 -10.75 -5.39
CA GLU A 125 4.32 -10.25 -5.90
C GLU A 125 5.49 -11.19 -5.59
N GLN A 126 5.41 -11.94 -4.48
CA GLN A 126 6.43 -12.91 -4.09
C GLN A 126 6.18 -14.33 -4.59
N GLY A 127 5.05 -14.60 -5.24
CA GLY A 127 4.61 -15.93 -5.64
C GLY A 127 4.07 -16.78 -4.48
N ASN A 128 3.81 -16.17 -3.32
CA ASN A 128 3.24 -16.87 -2.15
C ASN A 128 1.71 -16.94 -2.25
N VAL A 129 1.22 -17.79 -3.16
CA VAL A 129 -0.23 -17.94 -3.42
C VAL A 129 -1.00 -18.38 -2.18
N LYS A 130 -0.43 -19.27 -1.35
CA LYS A 130 -1.05 -19.73 -0.10
C LYS A 130 -1.24 -18.59 0.90
N GLY A 131 -0.23 -17.74 1.05
CA GLY A 131 -0.29 -16.53 1.88
C GLY A 131 -1.34 -15.55 1.36
N ALA A 132 -1.36 -15.32 0.04
CA ALA A 132 -2.33 -14.47 -0.62
C ALA A 132 -3.77 -14.95 -0.39
N ALA A 133 -4.05 -16.24 -0.61
CA ALA A 133 -5.37 -16.84 -0.40
C ALA A 133 -5.90 -16.64 1.03
N ASN A 134 -5.05 -16.86 2.03
CA ASN A 134 -5.41 -16.70 3.44
C ASN A 134 -5.77 -15.24 3.77
N MET A 135 -5.00 -14.27 3.26
CA MET A 135 -5.27 -12.85 3.49
C MET A 135 -6.51 -12.37 2.74
N ALA A 136 -6.67 -12.79 1.48
CA ALA A 136 -7.82 -12.45 0.65
C ALA A 136 -9.13 -12.94 1.28
N ALA A 137 -9.20 -14.21 1.70
CA ALA A 137 -10.39 -14.78 2.31
C ALA A 137 -10.82 -14.00 3.58
N LYS A 138 -9.85 -13.62 4.40
CA LYS A 138 -10.10 -12.83 5.62
C LYS A 138 -10.52 -11.39 5.33
N ALA A 139 -9.97 -10.77 4.28
CA ALA A 139 -10.34 -9.43 3.85
C ALA A 139 -11.78 -9.42 3.29
N VAL A 140 -12.07 -10.33 2.35
CA VAL A 140 -13.38 -10.48 1.70
C VAL A 140 -14.49 -10.64 2.72
N LYS A 141 -14.31 -11.53 3.71
CA LYS A 141 -15.30 -11.78 4.79
C LYS A 141 -15.74 -10.51 5.52
N ILE A 142 -14.85 -9.55 5.73
CA ILE A 142 -15.18 -8.29 6.39
C ILE A 142 -15.76 -7.29 5.39
N LEU A 143 -15.11 -7.10 4.24
CA LEU A 143 -15.48 -6.11 3.24
C LEU A 143 -16.87 -6.35 2.61
N GLU A 144 -17.37 -7.57 2.63
CA GLU A 144 -18.72 -7.90 2.15
C GLU A 144 -19.85 -7.48 3.11
N LYS A 145 -19.54 -7.21 4.38
CA LYS A 145 -20.55 -6.82 5.37
C LYS A 145 -21.23 -5.52 4.95
N LYS A 146 -22.53 -5.39 5.24
CA LYS A 146 -23.30 -4.16 4.96
C LYS A 146 -22.70 -2.92 5.63
N VAL A 147 -22.19 -3.07 6.87
CA VAL A 147 -21.52 -1.99 7.60
C VAL A 147 -20.28 -1.47 6.86
N SER A 148 -19.53 -2.33 6.18
CA SER A 148 -18.37 -1.92 5.38
C SER A 148 -18.77 -1.08 4.18
N ARG A 149 -19.84 -1.47 3.48
CA ARG A 149 -20.39 -0.66 2.36
C ARG A 149 -20.87 0.73 2.81
N ALA A 150 -21.38 0.85 4.03
CA ALA A 150 -21.87 2.11 4.57
C ALA A 150 -20.75 3.05 5.05
N LEU A 151 -19.63 2.48 5.52
CA LEU A 151 -18.52 3.25 6.10
C LEU A 151 -17.37 3.53 5.12
N LEU A 152 -17.27 2.78 4.02
CA LEU A 152 -16.26 3.01 2.99
C LEU A 152 -16.71 4.14 2.04
N PRO A 153 -15.77 4.94 1.52
CA PRO A 153 -16.11 6.01 0.60
C PRO A 153 -16.73 5.48 -0.70
N GLY A 154 -17.76 6.17 -1.20
CA GLY A 154 -18.48 5.75 -2.42
C GLY A 154 -17.65 5.79 -3.71
N TYR A 155 -16.52 6.49 -3.70
CA TYR A 155 -15.57 6.55 -4.81
C TYR A 155 -14.61 5.34 -4.86
N LEU A 156 -14.57 4.49 -3.81
CA LEU A 156 -13.84 3.24 -3.79
C LEU A 156 -14.65 2.16 -4.55
N ASP A 157 -14.04 1.56 -5.57
CA ASP A 157 -14.66 0.45 -6.29
C ASP A 157 -14.57 -0.88 -5.53
N LEU A 158 -15.38 -1.01 -4.47
CA LEU A 158 -15.36 -2.16 -3.58
C LEU A 158 -15.73 -3.46 -4.31
N GLY A 159 -16.62 -3.37 -5.31
CA GLY A 159 -17.04 -4.52 -6.11
C GLY A 159 -15.85 -5.11 -6.88
N LEU A 160 -15.07 -4.25 -7.55
CA LEU A 160 -13.88 -4.65 -8.27
C LEU A 160 -12.82 -5.23 -7.33
N LEU A 161 -12.58 -4.62 -6.17
CA LEU A 161 -11.66 -5.16 -5.15
C LEU A 161 -12.06 -6.58 -4.74
N LEU A 162 -13.33 -6.78 -4.39
CA LEU A 162 -13.84 -8.09 -3.95
C LEU A 162 -13.68 -9.16 -5.02
N VAL A 163 -14.00 -8.85 -6.29
CA VAL A 163 -13.82 -9.79 -7.42
C VAL A 163 -12.35 -10.19 -7.55
N LYS A 164 -11.44 -9.22 -7.55
CA LYS A 164 -10.00 -9.46 -7.71
C LYS A 164 -9.41 -10.27 -6.55
N LEU A 165 -9.81 -9.98 -5.31
CA LEU A 165 -9.37 -10.74 -4.13
C LEU A 165 -9.86 -12.19 -4.17
N ARG A 166 -11.12 -12.44 -4.56
CA ARG A 166 -11.66 -13.81 -4.66
C ARG A 166 -10.94 -14.64 -5.73
N ASN A 167 -10.58 -14.00 -6.84
CA ASN A 167 -9.90 -14.67 -7.95
C ASN A 167 -8.38 -14.73 -7.78
N LEU A 168 -7.82 -14.11 -6.73
CA LEU A 168 -6.37 -13.94 -6.53
C LEU A 168 -5.68 -13.41 -7.79
N ASP A 169 -6.33 -12.45 -8.45
CA ASP A 169 -5.83 -11.87 -9.68
C ASP A 169 -4.48 -11.15 -9.42
N PRO A 170 -3.39 -11.52 -10.12
CA PRO A 170 -2.09 -10.89 -9.90
C PRO A 170 -2.05 -9.43 -10.34
N VAL A 171 -2.99 -8.99 -11.19
CA VAL A 171 -3.12 -7.60 -11.62
C VAL A 171 -4.07 -6.87 -10.67
N ALA A 172 -3.48 -6.06 -9.79
CA ALA A 172 -4.23 -5.28 -8.82
C ALA A 172 -5.20 -4.30 -9.50
N PRO A 173 -6.44 -4.18 -8.99
CA PRO A 173 -7.39 -3.21 -9.50
C PRO A 173 -6.96 -1.79 -9.15
N LYS A 174 -7.30 -0.84 -10.03
CA LYS A 174 -7.35 0.57 -9.67
C LYS A 174 -8.68 0.82 -8.96
N LEU A 175 -8.63 1.29 -7.73
CA LEU A 175 -9.77 1.35 -6.82
C LEU A 175 -10.46 2.70 -6.81
N ILE A 176 -9.79 3.77 -7.25
CA ILE A 176 -10.44 5.06 -7.40
C ILE A 176 -11.25 5.04 -8.70
N ARG A 177 -12.57 5.15 -8.58
CA ARG A 177 -13.45 5.28 -9.75
C ARG A 177 -13.10 6.56 -10.51
N ARG A 178 -12.71 6.42 -11.78
CA ARG A 178 -12.65 7.55 -12.69
C ARG A 178 -14.08 7.89 -13.09
N ILE A 179 -14.58 9.01 -12.59
CA ILE A 179 -15.84 9.62 -13.01
C ILE A 179 -15.62 10.26 -14.38
#